data_AF-A0A2Z5E943-F1
#
_entry.id   AF-A0A2Z5E943-F1
#
_cell.length_a   1.000
_cell.length_b   1.000
_cell.length_c   1.000
_cell.angle_alpha   90.00
_cell.angle_beta   90.00
_cell.angle_gamma   90.00
#
_symmetry.space_group_name_H-M   'P 1'
#
loop_
_entity.id
_entity.type
_entity.pdbx_description
1 polymer ?
#
loop_
_entity_poly.entity_id
_entity_poly.type
_entity_poly.pdbx_seq_one_letter_code
_entity_poly.pdbx_strand_id
1 'polypeptide(L)'
;MERSSNTARNAGFTLCSAMVAALLAGCSGQPSIASTGAAPSAQASAAGQGEGVAERAIARAEARVAKSPDNASARADLAQLYLAAGRFTSSTTTFEDAVSLGDNSPRTGLSLALAYVGSGRSEEALGVLARWRDQIPAGDFGLAVALAGQPAQGVAILSDALRGGENHPKVRQNLAYAYALDGRWGEARIIASQDVPADQLDARLGEWASHGRPDQSRARVAGLLGTPMPADAGQPAALALNGSAHAPLMAMAEAPVAPAPVEELPAVATGESFWGASEAQPAAPMPMLAAAPAPARPVKVSAPKPARTSIERAFQPPARAEQPRGAGHVVQLGSFRTMEGAKRAWGIYQRRDPGLRDHTMRITEAQVQGQRYFRVAAVGFDRGAAQTLCSTVKQRGGACLAYAEGRQLPGIVAGGGSGPLKARR
;
A
#
# COMPACT_ATOMS: atom_id res chain seq x y z
N MET A 1 73.50 11.16 1.96
CA MET A 1 73.32 12.51 1.38
C MET A 1 72.08 12.48 0.51
N GLU A 2 71.07 13.22 0.94
CA GLU A 2 69.81 13.44 0.25
C GLU A 2 70.04 14.06 -1.15
N ARG A 3 69.15 13.75 -2.10
CA ARG A 3 68.43 14.79 -2.84
C ARG A 3 67.19 14.25 -3.54
N SER A 4 66.13 14.97 -3.26
CA SER A 4 64.74 14.84 -3.71
C SER A 4 64.58 15.31 -5.16
N SER A 5 63.70 14.66 -5.93
CA SER A 5 62.95 15.34 -6.99
C SER A 5 61.58 14.70 -7.19
N ASN A 6 60.57 15.55 -7.00
CA ASN A 6 59.14 15.34 -7.14
C ASN A 6 58.72 14.97 -8.57
N THR A 7 57.89 13.95 -8.71
CA THR A 7 56.92 13.87 -9.81
C THR A 7 55.56 13.51 -9.23
N ALA A 8 54.71 14.53 -9.09
CA ALA A 8 53.35 14.40 -8.59
C ALA A 8 52.46 13.69 -9.62
N ARG A 9 51.85 12.59 -9.21
CA ARG A 9 50.78 11.88 -9.93
C ARG A 9 49.45 12.58 -9.68
N ASN A 10 48.84 13.12 -10.73
CA ASN A 10 47.42 13.46 -10.74
C ASN A 10 46.61 12.24 -11.20
N ALA A 11 45.89 11.61 -10.27
CA ALA A 11 44.81 10.69 -10.61
C ALA A 11 43.77 10.64 -9.48
N GLY A 12 42.60 11.24 -9.76
CA GLY A 12 41.28 10.73 -9.41
C GLY A 12 40.91 10.54 -7.93
N PHE A 13 40.08 11.44 -7.39
CA PHE A 13 39.07 11.09 -6.39
C PHE A 13 37.77 11.84 -6.65
N THR A 14 36.92 11.26 -7.50
CA THR A 14 35.49 11.53 -7.54
C THR A 14 34.83 10.81 -6.36
N LEU A 15 34.56 11.54 -5.27
CA LEU A 15 33.77 11.03 -4.15
C LEU A 15 32.29 10.92 -4.57
N CYS A 16 31.88 9.73 -5.00
CA CYS A 16 30.49 9.30 -5.05
C CYS A 16 29.95 9.11 -3.63
N SER A 17 29.45 10.19 -3.03
CA SER A 17 28.64 10.14 -1.81
C SER A 17 27.17 10.01 -2.18
N ALA A 18 26.71 8.79 -2.45
CA ALA A 18 25.28 8.48 -2.59
C ALA A 18 24.95 7.22 -1.77
N MET A 19 24.84 7.40 -0.44
CA MET A 19 24.33 6.38 0.47
C MET A 19 22.82 6.50 0.64
N VAL A 20 22.13 5.40 0.24
CA VAL A 20 21.23 4.59 1.08
C VAL A 20 20.21 5.38 1.92
N ALA A 21 18.97 5.47 1.43
CA ALA A 21 17.81 5.87 2.23
C ALA A 21 16.52 5.16 1.79
N ALA A 22 16.51 3.81 1.78
CA ALA A 22 15.30 3.07 1.46
C ALA A 22 14.95 1.87 2.37
N LEU A 23 15.75 1.51 3.38
CA LEU A 23 15.46 0.28 4.15
C LEU A 23 15.20 0.43 5.65
N LEU A 24 15.12 1.64 6.21
CA LEU A 24 14.70 1.81 7.62
C LEU A 24 13.86 3.08 7.83
N ALA A 25 12.75 3.23 7.09
CA ALA A 25 11.73 4.23 7.39
C ALA A 25 10.48 3.52 7.97
N GLY A 26 10.30 3.69 9.28
CA GLY A 26 9.12 3.27 10.02
C GLY A 26 7.83 3.96 9.55
N CYS A 27 6.72 3.35 9.95
CA CYS A 27 5.33 3.69 9.66
C CYS A 27 4.98 5.18 9.75
N SER A 28 4.66 5.80 8.61
CA SER A 28 3.46 6.62 8.39
C SER A 28 3.42 7.03 6.92
N GLY A 29 2.53 6.39 6.14
CA GLY A 29 2.37 6.67 4.71
C GLY A 29 3.06 5.65 3.81
N GLN A 30 2.67 4.39 3.90
CA GLN A 30 2.86 3.47 2.78
C GLN A 30 1.99 3.99 1.62
N PRO A 31 2.55 4.25 0.42
CA PRO A 31 1.71 4.46 -0.75
C PRO A 31 0.82 3.23 -0.92
N SER A 32 -0.43 3.43 -1.36
CA SER A 32 -1.33 2.31 -1.66
C SER A 32 -0.62 1.37 -2.61
N ILE A 33 -0.62 0.07 -2.30
CA ILE A 33 0.13 -0.89 -3.10
C ILE A 33 -0.45 -0.95 -4.53
N ALA A 34 -1.78 -0.76 -4.66
CA ALA A 34 -2.46 -0.58 -5.94
C ALA A 34 -2.10 0.72 -6.71
N SER A 35 -1.34 1.65 -6.11
CA SER A 35 -1.01 2.97 -6.64
C SER A 35 0.39 3.13 -7.24
N THR A 36 1.18 2.07 -7.30
CA THR A 36 2.55 2.10 -7.83
C THR A 36 2.64 2.16 -9.37
N GLY A 37 1.51 2.13 -10.10
CA GLY A 37 1.42 2.28 -11.56
C GLY A 37 1.74 3.68 -12.09
N ALA A 38 2.91 4.24 -11.74
CA ALA A 38 3.51 5.27 -12.56
C ALA A 38 4.07 4.59 -13.82
N ALA A 39 3.71 5.11 -15.00
CA ALA A 39 4.24 4.66 -16.29
C ALA A 39 5.76 4.44 -16.21
N PRO A 40 6.32 3.36 -16.79
CA PRO A 40 7.74 3.03 -16.68
C PRO A 40 8.54 4.05 -17.50
N SER A 41 8.80 5.20 -16.89
CA SER A 41 9.69 6.23 -17.43
C SER A 41 11.01 6.14 -16.67
N ALA A 42 11.98 5.52 -17.32
CA ALA A 42 13.41 5.69 -17.06
C ALA A 42 13.94 5.30 -15.66
N GLN A 43 13.39 4.27 -14.98
CA GLN A 43 14.04 3.62 -13.82
C GLN A 43 14.66 2.25 -14.11
N ALA A 44 14.51 1.71 -15.32
CA ALA A 44 15.18 0.47 -15.74
C ALA A 44 16.72 0.58 -15.68
N SER A 45 17.28 1.80 -15.70
CA SER A 45 18.72 2.05 -15.61
C SER A 45 19.27 2.11 -14.18
N ALA A 46 18.42 2.05 -13.14
CA ALA A 46 18.84 2.03 -11.72
C ALA A 46 18.85 0.62 -11.11
N ALA A 47 18.35 -0.38 -11.85
CA ALA A 47 18.22 -1.77 -11.40
C ALA A 47 19.56 -2.36 -10.92
N GLY A 48 20.65 -2.13 -11.65
CA GLY A 48 21.96 -2.72 -11.31
C GLY A 48 22.61 -2.19 -10.01
N GLN A 49 22.32 -0.94 -9.61
CA GLN A 49 22.84 -0.40 -8.34
C GLN A 49 21.96 -0.79 -7.15
N GLY A 50 20.65 -0.91 -7.36
CA GLY A 50 19.70 -1.37 -6.34
C GLY A 50 19.85 -2.85 -6.02
N GLU A 51 20.06 -3.69 -7.05
CA GLU A 51 20.25 -5.13 -6.93
C GLU A 51 21.48 -5.47 -6.07
N GLY A 52 22.62 -4.82 -6.31
CA GLY A 52 23.81 -5.00 -5.48
C GLY A 52 23.67 -4.47 -4.05
N VAL A 53 22.75 -3.56 -3.76
CA VAL A 53 22.44 -3.12 -2.39
C VAL A 53 21.50 -4.10 -1.70
N ALA A 54 20.49 -4.60 -2.41
CA ALA A 54 19.55 -5.61 -1.91
C ALA A 54 20.29 -6.90 -1.55
N GLU A 55 21.16 -7.39 -2.43
CA GLU A 55 21.92 -8.63 -2.19
C GLU A 55 22.86 -8.51 -0.97
N ARG A 56 23.51 -7.35 -0.81
CA ARG A 56 24.32 -7.07 0.40
C ARG A 56 23.49 -6.93 1.67
N ALA A 57 22.24 -6.50 1.57
CA ALA A 57 21.33 -6.46 2.72
C ALA A 57 20.91 -7.88 3.12
N ILE A 58 20.56 -8.71 2.14
CA ILE A 58 20.22 -10.12 2.31
C ILE A 58 21.40 -10.87 2.94
N ALA A 59 22.60 -10.82 2.36
CA ALA A 59 23.78 -11.50 2.89
C ALA A 59 24.10 -11.13 4.35
N ARG A 60 23.88 -9.87 4.74
CA ARG A 60 24.05 -9.42 6.15
C ARG A 60 22.96 -9.94 7.07
N ALA A 61 21.73 -10.05 6.58
CA ALA A 61 20.62 -10.63 7.33
C ALA A 61 20.79 -12.15 7.48
N GLU A 62 21.20 -12.86 6.43
CA GLU A 62 21.57 -14.28 6.45
C GLU A 62 22.67 -14.54 7.49
N ALA A 63 23.75 -13.76 7.46
CA ALA A 63 24.83 -13.87 8.44
C ALA A 63 24.38 -13.59 9.89
N ARG A 64 23.33 -12.79 10.08
CA ARG A 64 22.74 -12.54 11.40
C ARG A 64 21.93 -13.74 11.88
N VAL A 65 21.06 -14.28 11.03
CA VAL A 65 20.28 -15.48 11.33
C VAL A 65 21.22 -16.68 11.56
N ALA A 66 22.31 -16.80 10.82
CA ALA A 66 23.32 -17.85 11.03
C ALA A 66 23.97 -17.78 12.43
N LYS A 67 24.10 -16.58 13.02
CA LYS A 67 24.66 -16.39 14.37
C LYS A 67 23.63 -16.59 15.48
N SER A 68 22.34 -16.43 15.18
CA SER A 68 21.24 -16.56 16.14
C SER A 68 20.05 -17.24 15.46
N PRO A 69 20.12 -18.57 15.23
CA PRO A 69 19.16 -19.28 14.40
C PRO A 69 17.75 -19.37 14.97
N ASP A 70 17.60 -19.20 16.28
CA ASP A 70 16.37 -19.25 17.06
C ASP A 70 15.68 -17.89 17.20
N ASN A 71 16.27 -16.81 16.67
CA ASN A 71 15.68 -15.48 16.75
C ASN A 71 14.57 -15.29 15.70
N ALA A 72 13.32 -15.47 16.14
CA ALA A 72 12.12 -15.33 15.33
C ALA A 72 12.05 -13.98 14.58
N SER A 73 12.29 -12.86 15.28
CA SER A 73 12.23 -11.52 14.68
C SER A 73 13.32 -11.31 13.62
N ALA A 74 14.53 -11.83 13.85
CA ALA A 74 15.60 -11.75 12.86
C ALA A 74 15.29 -12.57 11.59
N ARG A 75 14.64 -13.73 11.74
CA ARG A 75 14.13 -14.51 10.62
C ARG A 75 13.01 -13.76 9.87
N ALA A 76 12.04 -13.18 10.58
CA ALA A 76 11.00 -12.39 9.96
C ALA A 76 11.57 -11.22 9.15
N ASP A 77 12.60 -10.53 9.66
CA ASP A 77 13.26 -9.45 8.93
C ASP A 77 14.04 -9.94 7.70
N LEU A 78 14.69 -11.11 7.78
CA LEU A 78 15.31 -11.75 6.61
C LEU A 78 14.26 -12.12 5.55
N ALA A 79 13.14 -12.72 5.97
CA ALA A 79 12.05 -13.11 5.09
C ALA A 79 11.47 -11.91 4.32
N GLN A 80 11.32 -10.76 4.99
CA GLN A 80 10.91 -9.51 4.35
C GLN A 80 11.89 -9.04 3.28
N LEU A 81 13.20 -9.21 3.51
CA LEU A 81 14.21 -8.86 2.50
C LEU A 81 14.12 -9.80 1.30
N TYR A 82 13.87 -11.10 1.50
CA TYR A 82 13.60 -12.03 0.41
C TYR A 82 12.32 -11.65 -0.36
N LEU A 83 11.24 -11.28 0.34
CA LEU A 83 10.00 -10.82 -0.28
C LEU A 83 10.24 -9.58 -1.15
N ALA A 84 10.97 -8.59 -0.64
CA ALA A 84 11.34 -7.37 -1.37
C ALA A 84 12.30 -7.64 -2.55
N ALA A 85 13.03 -8.75 -2.53
CA ALA A 85 13.86 -9.21 -3.65
C ALA A 85 13.11 -10.12 -4.63
N GLY A 86 11.82 -10.39 -4.42
CA GLY A 86 11.02 -11.29 -5.25
C GLY A 86 11.41 -12.78 -5.13
N ARG A 87 12.18 -13.13 -4.10
CA ARG A 87 12.53 -14.50 -3.72
C ARG A 87 11.41 -15.08 -2.85
N PHE A 88 10.25 -15.34 -3.46
CA PHE A 88 9.03 -15.75 -2.75
C PHE A 88 9.16 -17.12 -2.06
N THR A 89 9.90 -18.07 -2.64
CA THR A 89 10.14 -19.39 -2.03
C THR A 89 11.03 -19.24 -0.80
N SER A 90 12.16 -18.54 -0.92
CA SER A 90 13.05 -18.23 0.21
C SER A 90 12.30 -17.48 1.32
N SER A 91 11.50 -16.48 0.93
CA SER A 91 10.66 -15.69 1.84
C SER A 91 9.67 -16.56 2.59
N THR A 92 8.93 -17.42 1.89
CA THR A 92 7.92 -18.32 2.46
C THR A 92 8.52 -19.20 3.54
N THR A 93 9.58 -19.96 3.23
CA THR A 93 10.24 -20.84 4.21
C THR A 93 10.75 -20.04 5.41
N THR A 94 11.30 -18.83 5.18
CA THR A 94 11.89 -18.04 6.28
C THR A 94 10.82 -17.47 7.21
N PHE A 95 9.67 -17.09 6.67
CA PHE A 95 8.51 -16.68 7.47
C PHE A 95 7.89 -17.86 8.22
N GLU A 96 7.77 -19.04 7.59
CA GLU A 96 7.31 -20.27 8.24
C GLU A 96 8.19 -20.60 9.47
N ASP A 97 9.52 -20.49 9.33
CA ASP A 97 10.46 -20.64 10.44
C ASP A 97 10.23 -19.58 11.53
N ALA A 98 10.06 -18.30 11.15
CA ALA A 98 9.85 -17.21 12.09
C ALA A 98 8.57 -17.42 12.92
N VAL A 99 7.48 -17.84 12.27
CA VAL A 99 6.21 -18.17 12.94
C VAL A 99 6.37 -19.39 13.85
N SER A 100 7.12 -20.41 13.43
CA SER A 100 7.39 -21.61 14.23
C SER A 100 8.23 -21.30 15.48
N LEU A 101 9.10 -20.29 15.40
CA LEU A 101 9.87 -19.75 16.53
C LEU A 101 9.08 -18.75 17.40
N GLY A 102 7.81 -18.48 17.06
CA GLY A 102 6.90 -17.67 17.87
C GLY A 102 6.66 -16.22 17.40
N ASP A 103 7.10 -15.82 16.21
CA ASP A 103 6.69 -14.52 15.67
C ASP A 103 5.19 -14.54 15.34
N ASN A 104 4.43 -13.72 16.04
CA ASN A 104 2.98 -13.61 15.88
C ASN A 104 2.55 -12.19 15.48
N SER A 105 3.41 -11.45 14.77
CA SER A 105 3.07 -10.08 14.40
C SER A 105 2.06 -10.04 13.22
N PRO A 106 1.10 -9.09 13.19
CA PRO A 106 0.16 -8.96 12.07
C PRO A 106 0.88 -8.71 10.73
N ARG A 107 2.03 -8.02 10.80
CA ARG A 107 2.92 -7.79 9.66
C ARG A 107 3.47 -9.10 9.10
N THR A 108 3.92 -10.01 9.96
CA THR A 108 4.42 -11.33 9.54
C THR A 108 3.30 -12.14 8.90
N GLY A 109 2.11 -12.18 9.49
CA GLY A 109 0.95 -12.88 8.90
C GLY A 109 0.60 -12.36 7.50
N LEU A 110 0.51 -11.04 7.33
CA LEU A 110 0.23 -10.43 6.02
C LEU A 110 1.35 -10.70 5.00
N SER A 111 2.62 -10.55 5.39
CA SER A 111 3.75 -10.76 4.49
C SER A 111 3.98 -12.22 4.13
N LEU A 112 3.71 -13.16 5.05
CA LEU A 112 3.72 -14.59 4.77
C LEU A 112 2.60 -14.95 3.78
N ALA A 113 1.39 -14.40 3.94
CA ALA A 113 0.33 -14.59 2.96
C ALA A 113 0.73 -14.08 1.57
N LEU A 114 1.35 -12.90 1.46
CA LEU A 114 1.86 -12.39 0.18
C LEU A 114 2.99 -13.26 -0.38
N ALA A 115 3.87 -13.80 0.46
CA ALA A 115 4.90 -14.75 0.05
C ALA A 115 4.29 -16.02 -0.54
N TYR A 116 3.27 -16.58 0.12
CA TYR A 116 2.51 -17.73 -0.38
C TYR A 116 1.85 -17.44 -1.72
N VAL A 117 1.14 -16.31 -1.87
CA VAL A 117 0.54 -15.91 -3.16
C VAL A 117 1.62 -15.78 -4.25
N GLY A 118 2.75 -15.15 -3.93
CA GLY A 118 3.88 -15.00 -4.86
C GLY A 118 4.54 -16.33 -5.25
N SER A 119 4.45 -17.34 -4.39
CA SER A 119 4.89 -18.72 -4.66
C SER A 119 3.81 -19.61 -5.27
N GLY A 120 2.60 -19.09 -5.55
CA GLY A 120 1.47 -19.85 -6.12
C GLY A 120 0.72 -20.73 -5.12
N ARG A 121 0.98 -20.58 -3.83
CA ARG A 121 0.42 -21.36 -2.70
C ARG A 121 -0.80 -20.67 -2.10
N SER A 122 -1.85 -20.49 -2.91
CA SER A 122 -3.01 -19.66 -2.55
C SER A 122 -3.82 -20.18 -1.36
N GLU A 123 -3.97 -21.51 -1.23
CA GLU A 123 -4.71 -22.13 -0.12
C GLU A 123 -4.00 -21.87 1.23
N GLU A 124 -2.67 -22.01 1.27
CA GLU A 124 -1.90 -21.70 2.47
C GLU A 124 -1.94 -20.20 2.82
N ALA A 125 -1.97 -19.33 1.80
CA ALA A 125 -2.17 -17.90 2.01
C ALA A 125 -3.50 -17.61 2.73
N LEU A 126 -4.60 -18.24 2.31
CA LEU A 126 -5.91 -18.10 2.94
C LEU A 126 -5.93 -18.65 4.37
N GLY A 127 -5.28 -19.79 4.61
CA GLY A 127 -5.14 -20.36 5.95
C GLY A 127 -4.40 -19.43 6.92
N VAL A 128 -3.32 -18.80 6.47
CA VAL A 128 -2.62 -17.76 7.25
C VAL A 128 -3.51 -16.55 7.46
N LEU A 129 -4.14 -16.01 6.42
CA LEU A 129 -5.02 -14.84 6.55
C LEU A 129 -6.14 -15.09 7.56
N ALA A 130 -6.75 -16.27 7.56
CA ALA A 130 -7.79 -16.64 8.53
C ALA A 130 -7.28 -16.59 9.98
N ARG A 131 -6.05 -17.05 10.25
CA ARG A 131 -5.45 -17.03 11.60
C ARG A 131 -5.18 -15.61 12.12
N TRP A 132 -4.79 -14.69 11.24
CA TRP A 132 -4.46 -13.30 11.60
C TRP A 132 -5.58 -12.30 11.32
N ARG A 133 -6.80 -12.76 10.98
CA ARG A 133 -7.93 -11.93 10.55
C ARG A 133 -8.17 -10.73 11.46
N ASP A 134 -8.25 -10.95 12.77
CA ASP A 134 -8.63 -9.89 13.73
C ASP A 134 -7.46 -8.95 14.08
N GLN A 135 -6.27 -9.24 13.58
CA GLN A 135 -5.05 -8.47 13.82
C GLN A 135 -4.63 -7.62 12.61
N ILE A 136 -5.04 -8.01 11.40
CA ILE A 136 -4.73 -7.30 10.15
C ILE A 136 -5.82 -6.22 9.92
N PRO A 137 -5.45 -4.97 9.59
CA PRO A 137 -6.43 -3.94 9.21
C PRO A 137 -7.34 -4.43 8.06
N ALA A 138 -8.64 -4.15 8.14
CA ALA A 138 -9.63 -4.69 7.21
C ALA A 138 -9.33 -4.36 5.74
N GLY A 139 -8.86 -3.13 5.48
CA GLY A 139 -8.40 -2.70 4.16
C GLY A 139 -7.22 -3.49 3.57
N ASP A 140 -6.32 -4.00 4.41
CA ASP A 140 -5.18 -4.83 4.00
C ASP A 140 -5.58 -6.31 3.91
N PHE A 141 -6.39 -6.78 4.86
CA PHE A 141 -6.93 -8.13 4.87
C PHE A 141 -7.77 -8.42 3.62
N GLY A 142 -8.70 -7.52 3.25
CA GLY A 142 -9.55 -7.71 2.08
C GLY A 142 -8.78 -7.74 0.77
N LEU A 143 -7.73 -6.92 0.62
CA LEU A 143 -6.84 -6.98 -0.54
C LEU A 143 -6.06 -8.30 -0.58
N ALA A 144 -5.53 -8.76 0.55
CA ALA A 144 -4.78 -10.00 0.62
C ALA A 144 -5.64 -11.22 0.28
N VAL A 145 -6.90 -11.25 0.74
CA VAL A 145 -7.89 -12.28 0.37
C VAL A 145 -8.18 -12.26 -1.14
N ALA A 146 -8.32 -11.08 -1.74
CA ALA A 146 -8.50 -10.97 -3.20
C ALA A 146 -7.29 -11.52 -3.98
N LEU A 147 -6.08 -11.18 -3.54
CA LEU A 147 -4.83 -11.66 -4.13
C LEU A 147 -4.64 -13.17 -3.98
N ALA A 148 -5.13 -13.76 -2.89
CA ALA A 148 -5.09 -15.20 -2.63
C ALA A 148 -6.13 -16.00 -3.42
N GLY A 149 -6.80 -15.39 -4.41
CA GLY A 149 -7.70 -16.09 -5.33
C GLY A 149 -9.19 -16.01 -4.95
N GLN A 150 -9.55 -15.21 -3.94
CA GLN A 150 -10.95 -14.97 -3.55
C GLN A 150 -11.37 -13.50 -3.77
N PRO A 151 -11.37 -13.02 -5.02
CA PRO A 151 -11.62 -11.61 -5.32
C PRO A 151 -13.01 -11.14 -4.90
N ALA A 152 -14.07 -11.92 -5.12
CA ALA A 152 -15.43 -11.61 -4.67
C ALA A 152 -15.52 -11.41 -3.14
N GLN A 153 -14.83 -12.24 -2.35
CA GLN A 153 -14.80 -12.10 -0.90
C GLN A 153 -13.97 -10.88 -0.48
N GLY A 154 -12.84 -10.63 -1.13
CA GLY A 154 -12.04 -9.42 -0.92
C GLY A 154 -12.84 -8.15 -1.20
N VAL A 155 -13.63 -8.12 -2.28
CA VAL A 155 -14.57 -7.04 -2.59
C VAL A 155 -15.57 -6.82 -1.46
N ALA A 156 -16.18 -7.88 -0.91
CA ALA A 156 -17.13 -7.75 0.20
C ALA A 156 -16.47 -7.14 1.45
N ILE A 157 -15.30 -7.65 1.84
CA ILE A 157 -14.53 -7.13 2.99
C ILE A 157 -14.16 -5.66 2.81
N LEU A 158 -13.64 -5.30 1.62
CA LEU A 158 -13.22 -3.94 1.32
C LEU A 158 -14.41 -2.97 1.23
N SER A 159 -15.56 -3.45 0.75
CA SER A 159 -16.80 -2.68 0.75
C SER A 159 -17.29 -2.42 2.18
N ASP A 160 -17.18 -3.40 3.07
CA ASP A 160 -17.51 -3.25 4.49
C ASP A 160 -16.55 -2.29 5.20
N ALA A 161 -15.25 -2.41 4.96
CA ALA A 161 -14.25 -1.49 5.50
C ALA A 161 -14.52 -0.04 5.06
N LEU A 162 -14.85 0.16 3.78
CA LEU A 162 -15.20 1.47 3.24
C LEU A 162 -16.46 2.05 3.90
N ARG A 163 -17.52 1.23 4.07
CA ARG A 163 -18.76 1.62 4.76
C ARG A 163 -18.57 1.84 6.26
N GLY A 164 -17.65 1.11 6.88
CA GLY A 164 -17.29 1.19 8.29
C GLY A 164 -16.44 2.40 8.67
N GLY A 165 -16.06 3.24 7.70
CA GLY A 165 -15.38 4.51 7.95
C GLY A 165 -13.94 4.59 7.45
N GLU A 166 -13.36 3.52 6.89
CA GLU A 166 -12.03 3.55 6.26
C GLU A 166 -12.07 4.20 4.85
N ASN A 167 -12.78 5.33 4.70
CA ASN A 167 -12.98 6.01 3.42
C ASN A 167 -11.81 6.94 3.03
N HIS A 168 -10.67 6.34 2.73
CA HIS A 168 -9.48 7.03 2.26
C HIS A 168 -8.90 6.39 0.99
N PRO A 169 -8.03 7.08 0.23
CA PRO A 169 -7.56 6.62 -1.09
C PRO A 169 -7.02 5.18 -1.10
N LYS A 170 -6.31 4.73 -0.06
CA LYS A 170 -5.81 3.35 0.01
C LYS A 170 -6.91 2.29 -0.07
N VAL A 171 -7.97 2.36 0.73
CA VAL A 171 -9.06 1.37 0.70
C VAL A 171 -9.84 1.44 -0.61
N ARG A 172 -10.09 2.64 -1.15
CA ARG A 172 -10.73 2.79 -2.46
C ARG A 172 -9.92 2.15 -3.58
N GLN A 173 -8.60 2.38 -3.61
CA GLN A 173 -7.74 1.77 -4.62
C GLN A 173 -7.61 0.25 -4.44
N ASN A 174 -7.57 -0.25 -3.20
CA ASN A 174 -7.62 -1.68 -2.92
C ASN A 174 -8.93 -2.30 -3.42
N LEU A 175 -10.07 -1.64 -3.17
CA LEU A 175 -11.40 -2.09 -3.63
C LEU A 175 -11.51 -2.06 -5.15
N ALA A 176 -11.04 -0.99 -5.79
CA ALA A 176 -11.00 -0.89 -7.25
C ALA A 176 -10.18 -2.03 -7.87
N TYR A 177 -9.04 -2.35 -7.26
CA TYR A 177 -8.21 -3.45 -7.71
C TYR A 177 -8.87 -4.81 -7.47
N ALA A 178 -9.50 -5.03 -6.31
CA ALA A 178 -10.26 -6.24 -6.05
C ALA A 178 -11.41 -6.45 -7.05
N TYR A 179 -12.13 -5.38 -7.43
CA TYR A 179 -13.12 -5.44 -8.52
C TYR A 179 -12.48 -5.85 -9.85
N ALA A 180 -11.30 -5.34 -10.18
CA ALA A 180 -10.60 -5.73 -11.41
C ALA A 180 -10.20 -7.21 -11.39
N LEU A 181 -9.74 -7.73 -10.24
CA LEU A 181 -9.45 -9.16 -10.04
C LEU A 181 -10.70 -10.03 -10.17
N ASP A 182 -11.86 -9.52 -9.75
CA ASP A 182 -13.16 -10.18 -9.87
C ASP A 182 -13.77 -10.11 -11.28
N GLY A 183 -13.11 -9.40 -12.21
CA GLY A 183 -13.62 -9.16 -13.57
C GLY A 183 -14.67 -8.06 -13.68
N ARG A 184 -14.94 -7.33 -12.59
CA ARG A 184 -15.93 -6.26 -12.48
C ARG A 184 -15.34 -4.90 -12.88
N TRP A 185 -14.97 -4.79 -14.15
CA TRP A 185 -14.21 -3.65 -14.69
C TRP A 185 -14.95 -2.30 -14.61
N GLY A 186 -16.28 -2.31 -14.68
CA GLY A 186 -17.09 -1.10 -14.55
C GLY A 186 -16.96 -0.49 -13.15
N GLU A 187 -17.15 -1.30 -12.12
CA GLU A 187 -17.00 -0.91 -10.72
C GLU A 187 -15.55 -0.54 -10.38
N ALA A 188 -14.59 -1.31 -10.88
CA ALA A 188 -13.17 -0.99 -10.76
C ALA A 188 -12.87 0.42 -11.26
N ARG A 189 -13.37 0.78 -12.47
CA ARG A 189 -13.19 2.11 -13.07
C ARG A 189 -13.83 3.22 -12.23
N ILE A 190 -15.07 3.02 -11.76
CA ILE A 190 -15.80 4.01 -10.98
C ILE A 190 -15.05 4.35 -9.69
N ILE A 191 -14.61 3.33 -8.94
CA ILE A 191 -13.88 3.56 -7.69
C ILE A 191 -12.48 4.12 -7.97
N ALA A 192 -11.76 3.59 -8.95
CA ALA A 192 -10.42 4.07 -9.29
C ALA A 192 -10.40 5.55 -9.70
N SER A 193 -11.39 6.02 -10.46
CA SER A 193 -11.50 7.41 -10.92
C SER A 193 -11.63 8.45 -9.81
N GLN A 194 -11.90 8.02 -8.56
CA GLN A 194 -11.96 8.94 -7.43
C GLN A 194 -10.58 9.43 -7.00
N ASP A 195 -9.52 8.65 -7.25
CA ASP A 195 -8.14 9.01 -6.86
C ASP A 195 -7.15 9.01 -8.04
N VAL A 196 -7.57 8.56 -9.22
CA VAL A 196 -6.72 8.48 -10.43
C VAL A 196 -7.21 9.49 -11.47
N PRO A 197 -6.34 10.39 -11.95
CA PRO A 197 -6.67 11.31 -13.04
C PRO A 197 -7.19 10.59 -14.30
N ALA A 198 -8.15 11.21 -15.00
CA ALA A 198 -8.82 10.59 -16.14
C ALA A 198 -7.86 10.19 -17.27
N ASP A 199 -6.80 10.95 -17.49
CA ASP A 199 -5.73 10.69 -18.47
C ASP A 199 -4.86 9.48 -18.11
N GLN A 200 -4.86 9.03 -16.85
CA GLN A 200 -4.07 7.90 -16.35
C GLN A 200 -4.91 6.65 -16.08
N LEU A 201 -6.24 6.79 -16.03
CA LEU A 201 -7.15 5.74 -15.59
C LEU A 201 -7.12 4.51 -16.51
N ASP A 202 -7.14 4.72 -17.83
CA ASP A 202 -7.12 3.61 -18.80
C ASP A 202 -5.80 2.84 -18.77
N ALA A 203 -4.68 3.54 -18.66
CA ALA A 203 -3.36 2.92 -18.56
C ALA A 203 -3.26 2.04 -17.30
N ARG A 204 -3.77 2.53 -16.17
CA ARG A 204 -3.79 1.79 -14.90
C ARG A 204 -4.68 0.56 -14.95
N LEU A 205 -5.89 0.68 -15.51
CA LEU A 205 -6.79 -0.48 -15.67
C LEU A 205 -6.18 -1.51 -16.64
N GLY A 206 -5.49 -1.06 -17.67
CA GLY A 206 -4.72 -1.92 -18.58
C GLY A 206 -3.60 -2.68 -17.88
N GLU A 207 -2.86 -2.04 -16.97
CA GLU A 207 -1.84 -2.68 -16.15
C GLU A 207 -2.44 -3.74 -15.19
N TRP A 208 -3.59 -3.45 -14.59
CA TRP A 208 -4.28 -4.45 -13.77
C TRP A 208 -4.78 -5.64 -14.61
N ALA A 209 -5.24 -5.37 -15.83
CA ALA A 209 -5.70 -6.39 -16.77
C ALA A 209 -4.57 -7.29 -17.27
N SER A 210 -3.37 -6.74 -17.54
CA SER A 210 -2.23 -7.54 -18.00
C SER A 210 -1.86 -8.62 -16.99
N HIS A 211 -1.97 -8.31 -15.69
CA HIS A 211 -1.72 -9.25 -14.61
C HIS A 211 -2.97 -9.98 -14.12
N GLY A 212 -4.16 -9.70 -14.64
CA GLY A 212 -5.47 -10.15 -14.16
C GLY A 212 -5.69 -11.66 -14.05
N ARG A 213 -4.94 -12.49 -14.79
CA ARG A 213 -5.21 -13.95 -14.86
C ARG A 213 -4.78 -14.71 -13.60
N PRO A 214 -5.46 -15.82 -13.22
CA PRO A 214 -5.12 -16.60 -12.02
C PRO A 214 -3.68 -17.16 -12.01
N ASP A 215 -3.15 -17.54 -13.17
CA ASP A 215 -1.79 -18.07 -13.36
C ASP A 215 -0.68 -17.01 -13.16
N GLN A 216 -1.05 -15.72 -13.09
CA GLN A 216 -0.12 -14.62 -12.93
C GLN A 216 0.06 -14.14 -11.49
N SER A 217 -0.31 -14.94 -10.48
CA SER A 217 -0.22 -14.56 -9.06
C SER A 217 1.17 -14.03 -8.67
N ARG A 218 2.24 -14.70 -9.13
CA ARG A 218 3.63 -14.26 -8.89
C ARG A 218 3.93 -12.89 -9.51
N ALA A 219 3.62 -12.71 -10.80
CA ALA A 219 3.84 -11.45 -11.51
C ALA A 219 3.01 -10.31 -10.92
N ARG A 220 1.78 -10.62 -10.51
CA ARG A 220 0.86 -9.70 -9.85
C ARG A 220 1.42 -9.19 -8.52
N VAL A 221 1.85 -10.08 -7.64
CA VAL A 221 2.44 -9.71 -6.35
C VAL A 221 3.76 -8.95 -6.57
N ALA A 222 4.59 -9.37 -7.51
CA ALA A 222 5.84 -8.67 -7.83
C ALA A 222 5.60 -7.25 -8.37
N GLY A 223 4.67 -7.07 -9.31
CA GLY A 223 4.29 -5.76 -9.84
C GLY A 223 3.73 -4.84 -8.76
N LEU A 224 2.88 -5.40 -7.89
CA LEU A 224 2.29 -4.71 -6.75
C LEU A 224 3.39 -4.21 -5.78
N LEU A 225 4.35 -5.08 -5.42
CA LEU A 225 5.45 -4.74 -4.52
C LEU A 225 6.60 -3.96 -5.20
N GLY A 226 6.58 -3.84 -6.53
CA GLY A 226 7.67 -3.23 -7.31
C GLY A 226 8.98 -4.04 -7.24
N THR A 227 8.89 -5.36 -7.10
CA THR A 227 10.05 -6.24 -6.89
C THR A 227 10.48 -6.92 -8.18
N PRO A 228 11.79 -7.18 -8.38
CA PRO A 228 12.23 -8.04 -9.48
C PRO A 228 11.69 -9.47 -9.32
N MET A 229 11.82 -10.29 -10.36
CA MET A 229 11.45 -11.71 -10.31
C MET A 229 12.65 -12.59 -10.67
N PRO A 230 13.68 -12.67 -9.81
CA PRO A 230 14.80 -13.56 -10.06
C PRO A 230 14.37 -15.04 -9.94
N ALA A 231 15.19 -15.93 -10.47
CA ALA A 231 15.10 -17.34 -10.10
C ALA A 231 15.36 -17.46 -8.59
N ASP A 232 14.54 -18.26 -7.91
CA ASP A 232 14.63 -18.44 -6.47
C ASP A 232 14.88 -19.92 -6.18
N ALA A 233 16.13 -20.24 -5.83
CA ALA A 233 16.54 -21.59 -5.47
C ALA A 233 16.15 -21.99 -4.03
N GLY A 234 15.50 -21.09 -3.28
CA GLY A 234 15.21 -21.26 -1.86
C GLY A 234 16.32 -20.70 -0.97
N GLN A 235 16.19 -20.96 0.34
CA GLN A 235 17.17 -20.49 1.32
C GLN A 235 18.53 -21.21 1.16
N PRO A 236 19.63 -20.56 1.55
CA PRO A 236 20.92 -21.24 1.70
C PRO A 236 20.82 -22.47 2.62
N ALA A 237 21.43 -23.58 2.22
CA ALA A 237 21.34 -24.85 2.95
C ALA A 237 21.74 -24.75 4.44
N ALA A 238 22.72 -23.90 4.76
CA ALA A 238 23.15 -23.66 6.14
C ALA A 238 22.03 -23.06 7.02
N LEU A 239 21.15 -22.23 6.46
CA LEU A 239 20.01 -21.65 7.19
C LEU A 239 18.86 -22.65 7.30
N ALA A 240 18.62 -23.43 6.24
CA ALA A 240 17.57 -24.44 6.20
C ALA A 240 17.81 -25.56 7.23
N LEU A 241 19.04 -26.05 7.36
CA LEU A 241 19.41 -27.09 8.34
C LEU A 241 19.31 -26.64 9.79
N ASN A 242 19.42 -25.33 10.05
CA ASN A 242 19.30 -24.78 11.40
C ASN A 242 17.84 -24.48 11.78
N GLY A 243 16.90 -24.47 10.82
CA GLY A 243 15.46 -24.30 11.05
C GLY A 243 14.68 -25.61 11.19
N SER A 244 15.19 -26.70 10.61
CA SER A 244 14.50 -28.00 10.49
C SER A 244 14.33 -28.78 11.80
N ALA A 245 14.78 -28.26 12.95
CA ALA A 245 14.40 -28.82 14.25
C ALA A 245 12.89 -28.67 14.54
N HIS A 246 12.18 -27.82 13.78
CA HIS A 246 10.75 -27.59 13.91
C HIS A 246 10.10 -27.63 12.52
N ALA A 247 10.07 -28.81 11.90
CA ALA A 247 9.24 -29.02 10.72
C ALA A 247 7.79 -28.60 11.02
N PRO A 248 7.10 -27.88 10.13
CA PRO A 248 5.75 -27.44 10.39
C PRO A 248 4.84 -28.66 10.55
N LEU A 249 4.24 -28.79 11.74
CA LEU A 249 3.10 -29.66 12.04
C LEU A 249 1.85 -29.39 11.17
N MET A 250 1.95 -28.48 10.19
CA MET A 250 0.86 -28.08 9.30
C MET A 250 0.77 -28.94 8.02
N ALA A 251 1.64 -29.93 7.85
CA ALA A 251 1.55 -30.92 6.77
C ALA A 251 1.49 -32.37 7.27
N MET A 252 1.03 -32.59 8.52
CA MET A 252 0.45 -33.88 8.88
C MET A 252 -1.06 -33.80 8.64
N ALA A 253 -1.46 -33.73 7.37
CA ALA A 253 -2.66 -34.44 7.00
C ALA A 253 -2.40 -35.90 7.39
N GLU A 254 -3.26 -36.45 8.24
CA GLU A 254 -3.32 -37.88 8.56
C GLU A 254 -2.90 -38.69 7.33
N ALA A 255 -1.78 -39.39 7.45
CA ALA A 255 -1.50 -40.48 6.55
C ALA A 255 -2.76 -41.37 6.58
N PRO A 256 -3.37 -41.72 5.45
CA PRO A 256 -4.50 -42.63 5.47
C PRO A 256 -4.02 -43.91 6.13
N VAL A 257 -4.60 -44.21 7.29
CA VAL A 257 -4.49 -45.52 7.91
C VAL A 257 -4.88 -46.51 6.83
N ALA A 258 -3.96 -47.41 6.48
CA ALA A 258 -4.23 -48.50 5.55
C ALA A 258 -5.49 -49.23 6.04
N PRO A 259 -6.52 -49.44 5.18
CA PRO A 259 -7.67 -50.22 5.59
C PRO A 259 -7.20 -51.64 5.88
N ALA A 260 -7.48 -52.11 7.10
CA ALA A 260 -7.40 -53.51 7.46
C ALA A 260 -8.27 -54.34 6.48
N PRO A 261 -7.87 -55.57 6.13
CA PRO A 261 -8.58 -56.38 5.14
C PRO A 261 -9.99 -56.69 5.64
N VAL A 262 -10.99 -56.26 4.87
CA VAL A 262 -12.39 -56.59 5.08
C VAL A 262 -12.64 -57.99 4.55
N GLU A 263 -13.17 -58.82 5.43
CA GLU A 263 -13.62 -60.17 5.14
C GLU A 263 -14.82 -60.15 4.17
N GLU A 264 -14.75 -61.04 3.19
CA GLU A 264 -15.58 -61.14 2.00
C GLU A 264 -16.99 -61.65 2.36
N LEU A 265 -18.04 -60.89 2.01
CA LEU A 265 -19.43 -61.37 2.02
C LEU A 265 -19.94 -61.47 0.58
N PRO A 266 -20.74 -62.50 0.25
CA PRO A 266 -20.87 -63.01 -1.11
C PRO A 266 -21.83 -62.19 -2.00
N ALA A 267 -21.60 -62.34 -3.30
CA ALA A 267 -22.27 -61.63 -4.38
C ALA A 267 -23.77 -61.96 -4.51
N VAL A 268 -24.58 -60.90 -4.72
CA VAL A 268 -25.91 -61.03 -5.31
C VAL A 268 -25.85 -60.57 -6.75
N ALA A 269 -26.27 -61.46 -7.64
CA ALA A 269 -26.17 -61.36 -9.08
C ALA A 269 -27.26 -60.45 -9.69
N THR A 270 -26.80 -59.62 -10.63
CA THR A 270 -27.38 -59.28 -11.94
C THR A 270 -28.81 -58.78 -12.05
N GLY A 271 -28.96 -57.63 -12.74
CA GLY A 271 -30.16 -57.40 -13.55
C GLY A 271 -30.44 -55.94 -13.90
N GLU A 272 -29.97 -55.53 -15.07
CA GLU A 272 -30.65 -54.61 -15.98
C GLU A 272 -30.45 -53.08 -15.88
N SER A 273 -30.28 -52.55 -17.08
CA SER A 273 -30.04 -51.19 -17.55
C SER A 273 -31.18 -50.22 -17.24
N PHE A 274 -30.84 -48.98 -16.83
CA PHE A 274 -31.78 -47.87 -16.79
C PHE A 274 -31.20 -46.63 -17.50
N TRP A 275 -31.04 -46.73 -18.83
CA TRP A 275 -31.25 -45.59 -19.71
C TRP A 275 -32.74 -45.57 -20.04
N GLY A 276 -33.48 -44.61 -19.50
CA GLY A 276 -34.92 -44.49 -19.75
C GLY A 276 -35.46 -43.19 -19.18
N ALA A 277 -36.04 -42.38 -20.06
CA ALA A 277 -36.60 -41.07 -19.82
C ALA A 277 -37.63 -41.06 -18.66
N SER A 278 -37.60 -40.00 -17.84
CA SER A 278 -38.76 -39.65 -17.02
C SER A 278 -39.57 -38.62 -17.79
N GLU A 279 -40.69 -39.10 -18.33
CA GLU A 279 -41.81 -38.31 -18.83
C GLU A 279 -42.33 -37.32 -17.79
N ALA A 280 -42.84 -36.21 -18.33
CA ALA A 280 -43.46 -35.10 -17.64
C ALA A 280 -44.77 -35.52 -16.97
N GLN A 281 -44.94 -35.14 -15.70
CA GLN A 281 -46.23 -35.22 -15.02
C GLN A 281 -47.14 -34.06 -15.46
N PRO A 282 -48.42 -34.32 -15.79
CA PRO A 282 -49.35 -33.30 -16.23
C PRO A 282 -49.90 -32.48 -15.05
N ALA A 283 -50.03 -31.18 -15.33
CA ALA A 283 -50.56 -30.14 -14.46
C ALA A 283 -52.05 -30.34 -14.12
N ALA A 284 -52.41 -30.13 -12.85
CA ALA A 284 -53.78 -29.91 -12.42
C ALA A 284 -54.19 -28.44 -12.63
N PRO A 285 -55.45 -28.17 -13.00
CA PRO A 285 -55.87 -26.88 -13.56
C PRO A 285 -56.06 -25.77 -12.50
N MET A 286 -55.62 -24.57 -12.87
CA MET A 286 -55.84 -23.31 -12.14
C MET A 286 -57.28 -22.79 -12.34
N PRO A 287 -57.86 -22.11 -11.34
CA PRO A 287 -59.13 -21.39 -11.52
C PRO A 287 -58.92 -20.04 -12.24
N MET A 288 -59.55 -19.86 -13.40
CA MET A 288 -59.95 -18.55 -13.96
C MET A 288 -61.23 -18.10 -13.20
N LEU A 289 -61.57 -16.85 -12.91
CA LEU A 289 -61.43 -15.60 -13.66
C LEU A 289 -61.81 -14.43 -12.71
N ALA A 290 -61.10 -13.30 -12.76
CA ALA A 290 -61.74 -11.99 -12.64
C ALA A 290 -60.84 -10.92 -13.30
N ALA A 291 -61.46 -10.19 -14.22
CA ALA A 291 -60.83 -9.36 -15.23
C ALA A 291 -60.20 -8.08 -14.67
N ALA A 292 -59.00 -7.75 -15.13
CA ALA A 292 -58.42 -6.42 -15.04
C ALA A 292 -59.05 -5.48 -16.09
N PRO A 293 -59.41 -4.25 -15.73
CA PRO A 293 -59.94 -3.28 -16.70
C PRO A 293 -58.84 -2.66 -17.57
N ALA A 294 -59.23 -2.37 -18.81
CA ALA A 294 -58.46 -1.88 -19.94
C ALA A 294 -57.71 -0.54 -19.71
N PRO A 295 -56.64 -0.26 -20.48
CA PRO A 295 -55.87 0.98 -20.37
C PRO A 295 -56.65 2.18 -20.93
N ALA A 296 -56.86 3.19 -20.07
CA ALA A 296 -57.42 4.47 -20.47
C ALA A 296 -56.37 5.32 -21.23
N ARG A 297 -56.86 5.99 -22.27
CA ARG A 297 -56.14 6.87 -23.19
C ARG A 297 -55.41 8.03 -22.47
N PRO A 298 -54.31 8.56 -23.02
CA PRO A 298 -53.55 9.63 -22.39
C PRO A 298 -54.32 10.94 -22.42
N VAL A 299 -54.62 11.49 -21.24
CA VAL A 299 -55.06 12.86 -21.07
C VAL A 299 -53.83 13.77 -21.12
N LYS A 300 -53.81 14.68 -22.09
CA LYS A 300 -52.83 15.77 -22.19
C LYS A 300 -52.97 16.67 -20.96
N VAL A 301 -52.03 16.58 -20.02
CA VAL A 301 -51.88 17.57 -18.95
C VAL A 301 -50.86 18.61 -19.42
N SER A 302 -51.35 19.84 -19.54
CA SER A 302 -50.59 21.04 -19.87
C SER A 302 -49.50 21.29 -18.80
N ALA A 303 -48.25 21.42 -19.26
CA ALA A 303 -47.13 21.78 -18.40
C ALA A 303 -47.19 23.28 -18.04
N PRO A 304 -47.12 23.67 -16.75
CA PRO A 304 -46.82 25.05 -16.40
C PRO A 304 -45.34 25.33 -16.64
N LYS A 305 -45.10 26.34 -17.46
CA LYS A 305 -43.81 26.94 -17.82
C LYS A 305 -43.03 27.37 -16.56
N PRO A 306 -41.82 26.85 -16.27
CA PRO A 306 -41.01 27.43 -15.21
C PRO A 306 -40.49 28.80 -15.68
N ALA A 307 -40.90 29.84 -14.98
CA ALA A 307 -40.38 31.18 -15.13
C ALA A 307 -38.87 31.17 -14.84
N ARG A 308 -38.08 31.69 -15.78
CA ARG A 308 -36.67 32.00 -15.58
C ARG A 308 -36.58 33.18 -14.60
N THR A 309 -36.36 32.90 -13.33
CA THR A 309 -35.86 33.91 -12.39
C THR A 309 -34.35 33.96 -12.50
N SER A 310 -33.88 34.97 -13.21
CA SER A 310 -32.50 35.43 -13.24
C SER A 310 -32.04 35.71 -11.81
N ILE A 311 -31.11 34.93 -11.28
CA ILE A 311 -30.33 35.32 -10.09
C ILE A 311 -29.16 36.16 -10.63
N GLU A 312 -29.47 37.36 -11.13
CA GLU A 312 -28.48 38.43 -11.11
C GLU A 312 -28.44 38.97 -9.69
N ARG A 313 -27.62 38.32 -8.85
CA ARG A 313 -27.18 38.91 -7.60
C ARG A 313 -25.70 39.22 -7.72
N ALA A 314 -25.48 40.48 -8.10
CA ALA A 314 -24.29 41.29 -7.91
C ALA A 314 -23.07 40.56 -7.31
N PHE A 315 -22.14 40.19 -8.19
CA PHE A 315 -20.75 39.97 -7.81
C PHE A 315 -20.13 41.34 -7.51
N GLN A 316 -20.28 41.81 -6.26
CA GLN A 316 -19.41 42.87 -5.75
C GLN A 316 -18.09 42.22 -5.33
N PRO A 317 -16.92 42.63 -5.87
CA PRO A 317 -15.65 42.20 -5.30
C PRO A 317 -15.56 42.75 -3.88
N PRO A 318 -15.15 41.96 -2.87
CA PRO A 318 -14.97 42.52 -1.54
C PRO A 318 -13.87 43.58 -1.61
N ALA A 319 -14.24 44.80 -1.19
CA ALA A 319 -13.32 45.88 -0.92
C ALA A 319 -12.20 45.37 -0.02
N ARG A 320 -10.98 45.75 -0.36
CA ARG A 320 -9.75 45.45 0.37
C ARG A 320 -9.90 45.97 1.80
N ALA A 321 -10.29 45.08 2.72
CA ALA A 321 -10.29 45.39 4.13
C ALA A 321 -8.83 45.57 4.58
N GLU A 322 -8.53 46.79 5.02
CA GLU A 322 -7.28 47.16 5.65
C GLU A 322 -7.07 46.30 6.89
N GLN A 323 -6.05 45.44 6.88
CA GLN A 323 -5.81 44.49 7.97
C GLN A 323 -5.26 45.21 9.21
N PRO A 324 -5.83 44.98 10.41
CA PRO A 324 -5.17 45.37 11.64
C PRO A 324 -3.92 44.50 11.84
N ARG A 325 -2.78 45.15 12.10
CA ARG A 325 -1.49 44.53 12.40
C ARG A 325 -1.59 43.74 13.71
N GLY A 326 -1.84 42.44 13.63
CA GLY A 326 -1.92 41.56 14.78
C GLY A 326 -1.47 40.14 14.45
N ALA A 327 -0.22 39.84 14.82
CA ALA A 327 0.42 38.52 14.87
C ALA A 327 0.37 37.68 13.58
N GLY A 328 1.49 37.68 12.85
CA GLY A 328 1.75 36.70 11.80
C GLY A 328 1.52 35.28 12.31
N HIS A 329 1.01 34.42 11.45
CA HIS A 329 0.87 32.99 11.70
C HIS A 329 1.96 32.24 10.95
N VAL A 330 2.33 31.12 11.54
CA VAL A 330 3.42 30.27 11.09
C VAL A 330 2.87 28.90 10.85
N VAL A 331 3.20 28.34 9.69
CA VAL A 331 2.75 27.02 9.26
C VAL A 331 3.95 26.10 9.24
N GLN A 332 4.05 25.22 10.22
CA GLN A 332 5.05 24.16 10.23
C GLN A 332 4.58 23.00 9.36
N LEU A 333 5.38 22.68 8.33
CA LEU A 333 5.08 21.69 7.29
C LEU A 333 5.78 20.34 7.52
N GLY A 334 6.78 20.29 8.41
CA GLY A 334 7.50 19.05 8.70
C GLY A 334 8.61 19.18 9.73
N SER A 335 9.12 18.04 10.19
CA SER A 335 10.29 17.92 11.08
C SER A 335 11.23 16.85 10.53
N PHE A 336 12.51 17.17 10.40
CA PHE A 336 13.51 16.30 9.75
C PHE A 336 14.69 16.00 10.68
N ARG A 337 15.32 14.84 10.55
CA ARG A 337 16.49 14.48 11.39
C ARG A 337 17.79 15.20 10.99
N THR A 338 17.83 15.79 9.80
CA THR A 338 19.01 16.51 9.28
C THR A 338 18.62 17.87 8.70
N MET A 339 19.52 18.85 8.80
CA MET A 339 19.33 20.19 8.24
C MET A 339 19.23 20.18 6.71
N GLU A 340 19.98 19.29 6.04
CA GLU A 340 19.90 19.10 4.59
C GLU A 340 18.55 18.53 4.16
N GLY A 341 18.01 17.58 4.92
CA GLY A 341 16.67 17.03 4.69
C GLY A 341 15.60 18.12 4.80
N ALA A 342 15.71 19.00 5.79
CA ALA A 342 14.85 20.15 5.97
C ALA A 342 14.89 21.14 4.79
N LYS A 343 16.10 21.45 4.27
CA LYS A 343 16.26 22.32 3.08
C LYS A 343 15.70 21.68 1.81
N ARG A 344 15.94 20.38 1.58
CA ARG A 344 15.39 19.66 0.43
C ARG A 344 13.87 19.58 0.47
N ALA A 345 13.30 19.36 1.66
CA ALA A 345 11.86 19.30 1.84
C ALA A 345 11.17 20.62 1.47
N TRP A 346 11.80 21.75 1.75
CA TRP A 346 11.27 23.06 1.34
C TRP A 346 11.06 23.17 -0.18
N GLY A 347 12.02 22.71 -0.99
CA GLY A 347 11.88 22.68 -2.45
C GLY A 347 10.81 21.69 -2.94
N ILE A 348 10.46 20.66 -2.15
CA ILE A 348 9.32 19.79 -2.43
C ILE A 348 8.01 20.50 -2.11
N TYR A 349 7.93 21.20 -0.97
CA TYR A 349 6.75 21.97 -0.59
C TYR A 349 6.44 23.09 -1.59
N GLN A 350 7.45 23.83 -2.06
CA GLN A 350 7.25 24.89 -3.08
C GLN A 350 6.81 24.37 -4.46
N ARG A 351 7.06 23.10 -4.77
CA ARG A 351 6.58 22.45 -6.00
C ARG A 351 5.14 21.96 -5.86
N ARG A 352 4.76 21.49 -4.66
CA ARG A 352 3.42 20.99 -4.35
C ARG A 352 2.41 22.11 -4.09
N ASP A 353 2.86 23.19 -3.47
CA ASP A 353 2.07 24.36 -3.14
C ASP A 353 2.78 25.62 -3.66
N PRO A 354 2.49 26.06 -4.89
CA PRO A 354 3.14 27.22 -5.50
C PRO A 354 3.02 28.51 -4.67
N GLY A 355 1.96 28.64 -3.86
CA GLY A 355 1.78 29.77 -2.94
C GLY A 355 2.88 29.89 -1.87
N LEU A 356 3.63 28.81 -1.58
CA LEU A 356 4.76 28.84 -0.64
C LEU A 356 6.00 29.54 -1.20
N ARG A 357 6.04 29.87 -2.50
CA ARG A 357 7.18 30.56 -3.12
C ARG A 357 7.34 31.99 -2.61
N ASP A 358 6.25 32.63 -2.24
CA ASP A 358 6.22 34.00 -1.73
C ASP A 358 6.40 34.09 -0.21
N HIS A 359 6.48 32.94 0.48
CA HIS A 359 6.66 32.85 1.92
C HIS A 359 8.11 32.54 2.29
N THR A 360 8.54 33.06 3.45
CA THR A 360 9.91 32.85 3.93
C THR A 360 10.01 31.51 4.67
N MET A 361 11.03 30.73 4.36
CA MET A 361 11.36 29.51 5.08
C MET A 361 12.03 29.84 6.41
N ARG A 362 11.54 29.23 7.50
CA ARG A 362 12.17 29.22 8.81
C ARG A 362 12.46 27.79 9.24
N ILE A 363 13.71 27.50 9.58
CA ILE A 363 14.11 26.21 10.14
C ILE A 363 14.46 26.41 11.62
N THR A 364 13.82 25.64 12.50
CA THR A 364 14.06 25.70 13.96
C THR A 364 14.51 24.34 14.46
N GLU A 365 15.58 24.31 15.26
CA GLU A 365 16.07 23.10 15.90
C GLU A 365 15.23 22.76 17.14
N ALA A 366 14.82 21.50 17.25
CA ALA A 366 14.07 20.98 18.37
C ALA A 366 14.60 19.62 18.81
N GLN A 367 14.70 19.39 20.11
CA GLN A 367 15.06 18.12 20.72
C GLN A 367 13.81 17.49 21.33
N VAL A 368 13.46 16.29 20.89
CA VAL A 368 12.28 15.54 21.36
C VAL A 368 12.75 14.15 21.72
N GLN A 369 12.53 13.72 22.98
CA GLN A 369 12.96 12.41 23.48
C GLN A 369 14.46 12.11 23.24
N GLY A 370 15.33 13.11 23.45
CA GLY A 370 16.79 12.97 23.26
C GLY A 370 17.26 13.01 21.80
N GLN A 371 16.35 13.00 20.82
CA GLN A 371 16.68 13.05 19.40
C GLN A 371 16.53 14.47 18.83
N ARG A 372 17.45 14.87 17.95
CA ARG A 372 17.49 16.21 17.32
C ARG A 372 16.70 16.25 16.01
N TYR A 373 15.88 17.29 15.87
CA TYR A 373 15.03 17.53 14.71
C TYR A 373 15.13 18.98 14.23
N PHE A 374 14.95 19.16 12.92
CA PHE A 374 14.89 20.44 12.23
C PHE A 374 13.47 20.64 11.69
N ARG A 375 12.72 21.55 12.31
CA ARG A 375 11.34 21.87 11.96
C ARG A 375 11.31 22.91 10.85
N VAL A 376 10.67 22.60 9.73
CA VAL A 376 10.52 23.50 8.59
C VAL A 376 9.17 24.18 8.69
N ALA A 377 9.17 25.51 8.70
CA ALA A 377 7.98 26.31 8.74
C ALA A 377 8.01 27.43 7.70
N ALA A 378 6.83 27.77 7.19
CA ALA A 378 6.59 28.94 6.37
C ALA A 378 6.03 30.06 7.26
N VAL A 379 6.60 31.26 7.17
CA VAL A 379 6.19 32.42 7.98
C VAL A 379 5.47 33.48 7.14
N GLY A 380 4.70 34.34 7.81
CA GLY A 380 4.04 35.48 7.18
C GLY A 380 2.62 35.19 6.67
N PHE A 381 1.89 34.27 7.30
CA PHE A 381 0.48 34.05 7.01
C PHE A 381 -0.41 34.91 7.91
N ASP A 382 -1.59 35.28 7.44
CA ASP A 382 -2.69 35.60 8.36
C ASP A 382 -3.28 34.29 8.94
N ARG A 383 -4.09 34.42 10.01
CA ARG A 383 -4.70 33.28 10.69
C ARG A 383 -5.53 32.40 9.75
N GLY A 384 -6.32 33.01 8.87
CA GLY A 384 -7.20 32.30 7.95
C GLY A 384 -6.40 31.53 6.90
N ALA A 385 -5.44 32.19 6.25
CA ALA A 385 -4.57 31.56 5.26
C ALA A 385 -3.73 30.43 5.87
N ALA A 386 -3.22 30.59 7.09
CA ALA A 386 -2.47 29.55 7.79
C ALA A 386 -3.32 28.30 8.04
N GLN A 387 -4.57 28.48 8.48
CA GLN A 387 -5.50 27.38 8.73
C GLN A 387 -5.84 26.64 7.42
N THR A 388 -6.14 27.37 6.35
CA THR A 388 -6.53 26.84 5.03
C THR A 388 -5.40 26.08 4.35
N LEU A 389 -4.18 26.62 4.41
CA LEU A 389 -3.00 25.89 3.92
C LEU A 389 -2.83 24.59 4.72
N CYS A 390 -3.00 24.66 6.03
CA CYS A 390 -2.80 23.51 6.88
C CYS A 390 -3.87 22.42 6.71
N SER A 391 -5.13 22.79 6.50
CA SER A 391 -6.19 21.84 6.16
C SER A 391 -5.93 21.19 4.81
N THR A 392 -5.45 21.95 3.82
CA THR A 392 -5.11 21.42 2.49
C THR A 392 -3.97 20.41 2.56
N VAL A 393 -2.92 20.73 3.31
CA VAL A 393 -1.78 19.82 3.52
C VAL A 393 -2.22 18.55 4.25
N LYS A 394 -3.07 18.67 5.28
CA LYS A 394 -3.62 17.52 6.02
C LYS A 394 -4.53 16.63 5.17
N GLN A 395 -5.38 17.22 4.33
CA GLN A 395 -6.25 16.47 3.41
C GLN A 395 -5.47 15.61 2.42
N ARG A 396 -4.25 16.04 2.07
CA ARG A 396 -3.30 15.27 1.22
C ARG A 396 -2.42 14.31 2.02
N GLY A 397 -2.72 14.08 3.30
CA GLY A 397 -1.96 13.18 4.19
C GLY A 397 -0.65 13.76 4.73
N GLY A 398 -0.40 15.06 4.55
CA GLY A 398 0.79 15.74 5.06
C GLY A 398 0.64 16.18 6.52
N ALA A 399 1.73 16.13 7.28
CA ALA A 399 1.78 16.71 8.62
C ALA A 399 1.84 18.24 8.53
N CYS A 400 0.90 18.92 9.18
CA CYS A 400 0.94 20.38 9.26
C CYS A 400 0.44 20.90 10.62
N LEU A 401 1.09 21.95 11.11
CA LEU A 401 0.69 22.69 12.31
C LEU A 401 0.73 24.20 12.07
N ALA A 402 -0.43 24.86 12.16
CA ALA A 402 -0.53 26.32 12.14
C ALA A 402 -0.56 26.87 13.57
N TYR A 403 0.26 27.89 13.87
CA TYR A 403 0.34 28.52 15.18
C TYR A 403 0.70 30.02 15.06
N ALA A 404 0.37 30.80 16.09
CA ALA A 404 0.72 32.22 16.15
C ALA A 404 2.24 32.41 16.27
N GLU A 405 2.80 33.36 15.53
CA GLU A 405 4.21 33.73 15.60
C GLU A 405 4.55 34.21 17.02
N GLY A 406 5.54 33.55 17.64
CA GLY A 406 5.91 33.77 19.05
C GLY A 406 5.46 32.65 20.01
N ARG A 407 4.57 31.74 19.60
CA ARG A 407 4.25 30.54 20.40
C ARG A 407 5.45 29.59 20.46
N GLN A 408 6.00 29.38 21.64
CA GLN A 408 7.04 28.37 21.86
C GLN A 408 6.43 26.97 21.71
N LEU A 409 7.03 26.18 20.83
CA LEU A 409 6.68 24.77 20.64
C LEU A 409 7.54 23.89 21.58
N PRO A 410 7.06 22.71 22.00
CA PRO A 410 7.83 21.81 22.85
C PRO A 410 9.17 21.42 22.24
N GLY A 411 10.23 21.43 23.05
CA GLY A 411 11.56 20.92 22.71
C GLY A 411 12.47 21.89 21.94
N ILE A 412 12.15 23.19 21.80
CA ILE A 412 13.03 24.13 21.10
C ILE A 412 14.35 24.29 21.86
N VAL A 413 15.48 24.14 21.16
CA VAL A 413 16.81 24.44 21.72
C VAL A 413 17.07 25.95 21.58
N ALA A 414 17.23 26.65 22.69
CA ALA A 414 17.47 28.10 22.69
C ALA A 414 18.80 28.41 21.96
N GLY A 415 18.74 29.19 20.87
CA GLY A 415 19.92 29.67 20.14
C GLY A 415 20.25 28.99 18.79
N GLY A 416 19.54 27.93 18.39
CA GLY A 416 19.82 27.17 17.15
C GLY A 416 19.07 27.64 15.88
N GLY A 417 18.35 28.76 15.94
CA GLY A 417 17.56 29.26 14.81
C GLY A 417 18.45 29.86 13.73
N SER A 418 18.63 29.16 12.61
CA SER A 418 19.07 29.86 11.39
C SER A 418 18.01 30.90 11.06
N GLY A 419 18.40 32.19 11.07
CA GLY A 419 17.52 33.31 10.76
C GLY A 419 16.80 33.11 9.41
N PRO A 420 15.74 33.90 9.15
CA PRO A 420 14.91 33.74 7.95
C PRO A 420 15.77 33.72 6.68
N LEU A 421 15.89 32.54 6.06
CA LEU A 421 16.61 32.37 4.81
C LEU A 421 15.65 32.70 3.68
N LYS A 422 15.77 33.92 3.12
CA LYS A 422 15.06 34.28 1.89
C LYS A 422 15.63 33.45 0.73
N ALA A 423 14.76 32.79 -0.03
CA ALA A 423 15.17 32.11 -1.26
C ALA A 423 15.70 33.15 -2.26
N ARG A 424 16.91 32.95 -2.79
CA ARG A 424 17.39 33.69 -3.96
C ARG A 424 16.50 33.27 -5.15
N ARG A 425 16.01 34.27 -5.89
CA ARG A 425 15.21 34.11 -7.11
C ARG A 425 15.93 33.30 -8.17
#